data_AF-A0A359MZL3-F1
#
_entry.id   AF-A0A359MZL3-F1
#
_cell.length_a   1.000
_cell.length_b   1.000
_cell.length_c   1.000
_cell.angle_alpha   90.00
_cell.angle_beta   90.00
_cell.angle_gamma   90.00
#
_symmetry.space_group_name_H-M   'P 1'
#
loop_
_entity.id
_entity.type
_entity.pdbx_description
1 polymer ?
#
loop_
_entity_poly.entity_id
_entity_poly.type
_entity_poly.pdbx_seq_one_letter_code
_entity_poly.pdbx_strand_id
1 'polypeptide(L)'
;MILDKFFERLDKIYSQDDVKITNDGFNSERITSFRVNTIKSNNEEIEEFLSSNKIDFKKIDFIENTYILDKKDEFFIKGSPIFYD
;
A
#
# COMPACT_ATOMS: atom_id res chain seq x y z
N MET A 1 19.49 24.05 10.15
CA MET A 1 18.93 24.42 11.47
C MET A 1 17.64 23.68 11.84
N ILE A 2 16.59 23.61 10.99
CA ILE A 2 15.38 22.81 11.31
C ILE A 2 15.63 21.31 11.11
N LEU A 3 16.36 20.94 10.05
CA LEU A 3 16.70 19.55 9.72
C LEU A 3 17.60 18.91 10.79
N ASP A 4 18.58 19.65 11.31
CA ASP A 4 19.52 19.16 12.32
C ASP A 4 18.79 18.84 13.64
N LYS A 5 17.90 19.74 14.09
CA LYS A 5 17.06 19.51 15.28
C LYS A 5 16.09 18.33 15.12
N PHE A 6 15.69 18.02 13.89
CA PHE A 6 14.83 16.88 13.60
C PHE A 6 15.60 15.57 13.79
N PHE A 7 16.79 15.44 13.20
CA PHE A 7 17.62 14.25 13.36
C PHE A 7 18.12 14.06 14.80
N GLU A 8 18.51 15.13 15.50
CA GLU A 8 18.86 15.07 16.93
C GLU A 8 17.72 14.52 17.81
N ARG A 9 16.46 14.74 17.42
CA ARG A 9 15.31 14.18 18.14
C ARG A 9 15.10 12.72 17.79
N LEU A 10 15.31 12.32 16.54
CA LEU A 10 15.22 10.93 16.13
C LEU A 10 16.26 10.06 16.86
N ASP A 11 17.50 10.53 16.96
CA ASP A 11 18.59 9.84 17.67
C ASP A 11 18.33 9.66 19.18
N LYS A 12 17.45 10.47 19.77
CA LYS A 12 17.04 10.36 21.18
C LYS A 12 15.85 9.43 21.41
N ILE A 13 15.05 9.17 20.39
CA ILE A 13 13.81 8.38 20.48
C ILE A 13 14.04 6.95 20.00
N TYR A 14 14.86 6.78 18.98
CA TYR A 14 15.07 5.53 18.27
C TYR A 14 16.51 5.05 18.41
N SER A 15 16.71 3.74 18.37
CA SER A 15 18.06 3.20 18.21
C SER A 15 18.60 3.54 16.81
N GLN A 16 19.92 3.49 16.65
CA GLN A 16 20.54 3.69 15.32
C GLN A 16 20.05 2.64 14.30
N ASP A 17 19.77 1.42 14.76
CA ASP A 17 19.20 0.36 13.93
C ASP A 17 17.76 0.69 13.49
N ASP A 18 16.93 1.20 14.39
CA ASP A 18 15.56 1.63 14.06
C ASP A 18 15.56 2.80 13.06
N VAL A 19 16.47 3.76 13.24
CA VAL A 19 16.64 4.90 12.31
C VAL A 19 17.03 4.38 10.93
N LYS A 20 17.95 3.41 10.86
CA LYS A 20 18.34 2.79 9.60
C LYS A 20 17.18 2.06 8.94
N ILE A 21 16.47 1.20 9.67
CA ILE A 21 15.30 0.47 9.16
C ILE A 21 14.24 1.44 8.62
N THR A 22 14.00 2.52 9.36
CA THR A 22 13.04 3.55 8.96
C THR A 22 13.45 4.23 7.66
N ASN A 23 14.72 4.66 7.56
CA ASN A 23 15.25 5.27 6.35
C ASN A 23 15.20 4.32 5.15
N ASP A 24 15.57 3.06 5.34
CA ASP A 24 15.50 2.03 4.29
C ASP A 24 14.05 1.81 3.85
N GLY A 25 13.11 1.77 4.78
CA GLY A 25 11.67 1.65 4.51
C GLY A 25 11.12 2.84 3.72
N PHE A 26 11.50 4.08 4.05
CA PHE A 26 11.07 5.27 3.32
C PHE A 26 11.59 5.33 1.87
N ASN A 27 12.76 4.74 1.61
CA ASN A 27 13.37 4.69 0.29
C ASN A 27 12.97 3.43 -0.51
N SER A 28 12.35 2.45 0.14
CA SER A 28 11.88 1.24 -0.51
C SER A 28 10.65 1.48 -1.39
N GLU A 29 10.48 0.63 -2.40
CA GLU A 29 9.26 0.63 -3.21
C GLU A 29 8.07 0.17 -2.37
N ARG A 30 7.02 1.00 -2.33
CA ARG A 30 5.83 0.69 -1.54
C ARG A 30 5.00 -0.39 -2.18
N ILE A 31 4.54 -1.34 -1.35
CA ILE A 31 3.55 -2.33 -1.71
C ILE A 31 2.26 -1.61 -2.14
N THR A 32 1.77 -1.94 -3.34
CA THR A 32 0.49 -1.46 -3.82
C THR A 32 -0.62 -2.29 -3.19
N SER A 33 -1.51 -1.66 -2.45
CA SER A 33 -2.64 -2.31 -1.82
C SER A 33 -3.88 -1.44 -1.87
N PHE A 34 -5.05 -2.05 -1.84
CA PHE A 34 -6.31 -1.33 -1.72
C PHE A 34 -7.35 -2.08 -0.92
N ARG A 35 -8.30 -1.33 -0.35
CA ARG A 35 -9.47 -1.85 0.34
C ARG A 35 -10.67 -1.74 -0.58
N VAL A 36 -11.42 -2.82 -0.74
CA VAL A 36 -12.69 -2.85 -1.46
C VAL A 36 -13.68 -1.91 -0.80
N ASN A 37 -14.33 -1.09 -1.62
CA ASN A 37 -15.44 -0.27 -1.17
C ASN A 37 -16.72 -1.11 -1.13
N THR A 38 -17.01 -1.68 0.04
CA THR A 38 -18.17 -2.58 0.23
C THR A 38 -19.54 -1.92 0.07
N ILE A 39 -19.59 -0.59 -0.08
CA ILE A 39 -20.82 0.15 -0.42
C ILE A 39 -21.12 0.04 -1.92
N LYS A 40 -20.07 -0.07 -2.75
CA LYS A 40 -20.17 -0.07 -4.22
C LYS A 40 -19.97 -1.45 -4.85
N SER A 41 -19.29 -2.37 -4.17
CA SER A 41 -18.95 -3.69 -4.70
C SER A 41 -18.71 -4.69 -3.56
N ASN A 42 -18.38 -5.95 -3.88
CA ASN A 42 -18.00 -6.98 -2.90
C ASN A 42 -16.69 -7.68 -3.33
N ASN A 43 -16.17 -8.58 -2.47
CA ASN A 43 -14.90 -9.25 -2.77
C ASN A 43 -14.96 -10.11 -4.03
N GLU A 44 -16.07 -10.80 -4.29
CA GLU A 44 -16.21 -11.70 -5.45
C GLU A 44 -16.15 -10.89 -6.75
N GLU A 45 -16.92 -9.80 -6.84
CA GLU A 45 -16.91 -8.90 -8.00
C GLU A 45 -15.52 -8.30 -8.28
N ILE A 46 -14.78 -7.96 -7.22
CA ILE A 46 -13.42 -7.43 -7.34
C ILE A 46 -12.45 -8.52 -7.81
N GLU A 47 -12.52 -9.73 -7.25
CA GLU A 47 -11.68 -10.85 -7.64
C GLU A 47 -11.94 -11.26 -9.11
N GLU A 48 -13.21 -11.22 -9.56
CA GLU A 48 -13.59 -11.42 -10.96
C GLU A 48 -13.01 -10.33 -11.86
N PHE A 49 -13.12 -9.06 -11.48
CA PHE A 49 -12.55 -7.95 -12.23
C PHE A 49 -11.02 -8.08 -12.38
N LEU A 50 -10.32 -8.36 -11.28
CA LEU A 50 -8.86 -8.50 -11.28
C LEU A 50 -8.42 -9.67 -12.16
N SER A 51 -9.09 -10.82 -12.01
CA SER A 51 -8.81 -12.02 -12.80
C SER A 51 -9.06 -11.80 -14.29
N SER A 52 -10.17 -11.14 -14.65
CA SER A 52 -10.54 -10.83 -16.03
C SER A 52 -9.54 -9.91 -16.72
N ASN A 53 -8.89 -9.03 -15.95
CA ASN A 53 -7.84 -8.13 -16.43
C ASN A 53 -6.42 -8.72 -16.30
N LYS A 54 -6.29 -10.00 -15.90
CA LYS A 54 -5.00 -10.70 -15.70
C LYS A 54 -4.08 -10.00 -14.71
N ILE A 55 -4.67 -9.48 -13.63
CA ILE A 55 -3.93 -8.81 -12.55
C ILE A 55 -3.71 -9.83 -11.44
N ASP A 56 -2.45 -10.02 -11.07
CA ASP A 56 -2.09 -10.86 -9.94
C ASP A 56 -2.42 -10.14 -8.63
N PHE A 57 -3.12 -10.83 -7.72
CA PHE A 57 -3.52 -10.26 -6.45
C PHE A 57 -3.36 -11.24 -5.29
N LYS A 58 -3.15 -10.68 -4.10
CA LYS A 58 -3.13 -11.43 -2.84
C LYS A 58 -4.04 -10.77 -1.83
N LYS A 59 -4.92 -11.54 -1.20
CA LYS A 59 -5.73 -11.07 -0.08
C LYS A 59 -4.89 -10.91 1.19
N ILE A 60 -5.16 -9.86 1.96
CA ILE A 60 -4.55 -9.65 3.28
C ILE A 60 -5.41 -10.36 4.33
N ASP A 61 -4.78 -11.20 5.15
CA ASP A 61 -5.51 -12.02 6.14
C ASP A 61 -5.91 -11.24 7.40
N PHE A 62 -5.20 -10.15 7.72
CA PHE A 62 -5.39 -9.37 8.94
C PHE A 62 -6.19 -8.08 8.73
N ILE A 63 -6.54 -7.72 7.49
CA ILE A 63 -7.42 -6.60 7.17
C ILE A 63 -8.49 -7.09 6.21
N GLU A 64 -9.74 -7.03 6.64
CA GLU A 64 -10.86 -7.45 5.81
C GLU A 64 -10.92 -6.66 4.49
N ASN A 65 -11.37 -7.34 3.44
CA ASN A 65 -11.67 -6.75 2.14
C ASN A 65 -10.49 -5.97 1.54
N THR A 66 -9.25 -6.41 1.79
CA THR A 66 -8.04 -5.71 1.34
C THR A 66 -7.15 -6.64 0.52
N TYR A 67 -6.64 -6.11 -0.59
CA TYR A 67 -5.81 -6.83 -1.54
C TYR A 67 -4.48 -6.10 -1.75
N ILE A 68 -3.44 -6.89 -2.00
CA ILE A 68 -2.12 -6.46 -2.45
C ILE A 68 -1.99 -6.82 -3.93
N LEU A 69 -1.34 -5.93 -4.68
CA LEU A 69 -1.12 -6.01 -6.12
C LEU A 69 0.35 -5.76 -6.43
N ASP A 70 0.76 -6.14 -7.63
CA ASP A 70 2.02 -5.67 -8.21
C ASP A 70 1.95 -4.15 -8.47
N LYS A 71 3.07 -3.46 -8.24
CA LYS A 71 3.20 -2.01 -8.44
C LYS A 71 2.87 -1.60 -9.87
N LYS A 72 3.18 -2.44 -10.85
CA LYS A 72 2.93 -2.18 -12.28
C LYS A 72 1.44 -1.93 -12.58
N ASP A 73 0.54 -2.51 -11.78
CA ASP A 73 -0.91 -2.45 -11.99
C ASP A 73 -1.57 -1.30 -11.22
N GLU A 74 -0.82 -0.54 -10.42
CA GLU A 74 -1.36 0.52 -9.56
C GLU A 74 -2.14 1.58 -10.34
N PHE A 75 -1.58 2.06 -11.45
CA PHE A 75 -2.21 3.11 -12.23
C PHE A 75 -3.47 2.61 -12.95
N PHE A 76 -3.43 1.37 -13.45
CA PHE A 76 -4.60 0.75 -14.06
C PHE A 76 -5.75 0.65 -13.06
N ILE A 77 -5.48 0.13 -11.87
CA ILE A 77 -6.48 -0.04 -10.81
C ILE A 77 -7.03 1.30 -10.36
N LYS A 78 -6.15 2.29 -10.12
CA LYS A 78 -6.58 3.65 -9.80
C LYS A 78 -7.49 4.22 -10.88
N GLY A 79 -7.20 4.02 -12.17
CA GLY A 79 -8.07 4.51 -13.25
C GLY A 79 -9.34 3.70 -13.49
N SER A 80 -9.58 2.63 -12.72
CA SER A 80 -10.65 1.68 -13.01
C SER A 80 -11.99 2.05 -12.36
N PRO A 81 -13.11 1.46 -12.84
CA PRO A 81 -14.43 1.61 -12.24
C PRO A 81 -14.54 1.23 -10.75
N ILE A 82 -13.54 0.50 -10.23
CA ILE A 82 -13.48 0.13 -8.81
C ILE A 82 -13.31 1.38 -7.92
N PHE A 83 -12.64 2.43 -8.42
CA PHE A 83 -12.31 3.63 -7.65
C PHE A 83 -13.07 4.87 -8.11
N TYR A 84 -13.37 4.98 -9.40
CA TYR A 84 -14.04 6.14 -9.99
C TYR A 84 -15.27 5.68 -10.77
N ASP A 85 -16.38 6.43 -10.63
CA ASP A 85 -17.60 6.21 -11.43
C ASP A 85 -17.42 6.70 -12.88
#